data_AF-B4D876-F1
#
_entry.id   AF-B4D876-F1
#
_cell.length_a   1.000
_cell.length_b   1.000
_cell.length_c   1.000
_cell.angle_alpha   90.00
_cell.angle_beta   90.00
_cell.angle_gamma   90.00
#
_symmetry.space_group_name_H-M   'P 1'
#
loop_
_entity.id
_entity.type
_entity.pdbx_description
1 polymer ?
#
loop_
_entity_poly.entity_id
_entity_poly.type
_entity_poly.pdbx_seq_one_letter_code
_entity_poly.pdbx_strand_id
1 'polypeptide(L)'
;MKASALSSETLRRIALLFPPQQREPVARLLFEECGNNLPFLENYDAQQLERFQFAALKSSDGNLDRLYQMIDLAQKDWRDLLVAAEFAYDCSEHQRWLPPSRF
;
A
#
# COMPACT_ATOMS: atom_id res chain seq x y z
N MET A 1 -7.40 -19.73 6.14
CA MET A 1 -6.74 -18.55 5.53
C MET A 1 -6.04 -17.79 6.65
N LYS A 2 -4.73 -17.54 6.57
CA LYS A 2 -4.07 -16.66 7.54
C LYS A 2 -4.37 -15.21 7.13
N ALA A 3 -5.25 -14.56 7.87
CA ALA A 3 -5.36 -13.11 7.87
C ALA A 3 -4.04 -12.56 8.46
N SER A 4 -3.12 -12.10 7.62
CA SER A 4 -1.87 -11.49 8.05
C SER A 4 -2.07 -9.99 8.24
N ALA A 5 -2.06 -9.53 9.50
CA ALA A 5 -2.09 -8.11 9.84
C ALA A 5 -1.05 -7.31 9.02
N LEU A 6 -1.33 -6.03 8.76
CA LEU A 6 -0.37 -5.14 8.10
C LEU A 6 0.97 -5.11 8.83
N SER A 7 2.06 -4.92 8.09
CA SER A 7 3.37 -4.76 8.70
C SER A 7 3.47 -3.46 9.51
N SER A 8 4.38 -3.43 10.47
CA SER A 8 4.68 -2.22 11.25
C SER A 8 5.12 -1.06 10.34
N GLU A 9 5.81 -1.36 9.23
CA GLU A 9 6.28 -0.36 8.29
C GLU A 9 5.16 0.19 7.39
N THR A 10 4.14 -0.62 7.07
CA THR A 10 2.89 -0.13 6.45
C THR A 10 2.17 0.82 7.42
N LEU A 11 1.98 0.42 8.68
CA LEU A 11 1.30 1.25 9.68
C LEU A 11 2.03 2.59 9.91
N ARG A 12 3.36 2.57 9.91
CA ARG A 12 4.18 3.78 10.02
C ARG A 12 3.92 4.76 8.87
N ARG A 13 3.86 4.28 7.63
CA ARG A 13 3.61 5.14 6.44
C ARG A 13 2.20 5.70 6.42
N ILE A 14 1.21 4.92 6.85
CA ILE A 14 -0.16 5.41 7.05
C ILE A 14 -0.16 6.57 8.05
N ALA A 15 0.54 6.43 9.18
CA ALA A 15 0.58 7.47 10.20
C ALA A 15 1.22 8.78 9.73
N LEU A 16 2.19 8.71 8.82
CA LEU A 16 2.87 9.87 8.21
C LEU A 16 2.01 10.57 7.15
N LEU A 17 1.22 9.81 6.38
CA LEU A 17 0.44 10.31 5.25
C LEU A 17 -0.97 10.77 5.61
N PHE A 18 -1.59 10.16 6.62
CA PHE A 18 -3.02 10.34 6.92
C PHE A 18 -3.24 10.86 8.34
N PRO A 19 -4.23 11.76 8.54
CA PRO A 19 -4.60 12.26 9.85
C PRO A 19 -5.18 11.12 10.72
N PRO A 20 -5.08 11.20 12.06
CA PRO A 20 -5.49 10.13 12.97
C PRO A 20 -6.85 9.50 12.68
N GLN A 21 -7.84 10.29 12.25
CA GLN A 21 -9.21 9.86 11.97
C GLN A 21 -9.32 8.95 10.73
N GLN A 22 -8.34 8.99 9.81
CA GLN A 22 -8.35 8.21 8.57
C GLN A 22 -7.44 6.98 8.63
N ARG A 23 -6.59 6.83 9.66
CA ARG A 23 -5.57 5.77 9.71
C ARG A 23 -6.16 4.36 9.76
N GLU A 24 -7.18 4.15 10.59
CA GLU A 24 -7.84 2.85 10.69
C GLU A 24 -8.59 2.48 9.40
N PRO A 25 -9.41 3.37 8.80
CA PRO A 25 -10.02 3.09 7.50
C PRO A 25 -9.02 2.77 6.40
N VAL A 26 -7.91 3.52 6.32
CA VAL A 26 -6.83 3.27 5.35
C VAL A 26 -6.15 1.93 5.59
N ALA A 27 -5.84 1.60 6.85
CA ALA A 27 -5.24 0.32 7.21
C ALA A 27 -6.16 -0.86 6.84
N ARG A 28 -7.44 -0.74 7.14
CA ARG A 28 -8.44 -1.74 6.77
C ARG A 28 -8.52 -1.92 5.26
N LEU A 29 -8.59 -0.82 4.51
CA LEU A 29 -8.66 -0.85 3.05
C LEU A 29 -7.43 -1.52 2.43
N LEU A 30 -6.22 -1.21 2.92
CA LEU A 30 -4.99 -1.85 2.43
C LEU A 30 -4.95 -3.35 2.75
N PHE A 31 -5.46 -3.74 3.92
CA PHE A 31 -5.50 -5.14 4.33
C PHE A 31 -6.52 -5.96 3.54
N GLU A 32 -7.75 -5.44 3.38
CA GLU A 32 -8.87 -6.15 2.74
C GLU A 32 -8.78 -6.11 1.21
N GLU A 33 -8.35 -5.00 0.62
CA GLU A 33 -8.49 -4.73 -0.81
C GLU A 33 -7.16 -4.63 -1.57
N CYS A 34 -6.04 -4.45 -0.88
CA CYS A 34 -4.69 -4.32 -1.46
C CYS A 34 -3.66 -5.22 -0.75
N GLY A 35 -4.10 -6.42 -0.36
CA GLY A 35 -3.32 -7.42 0.36
C GLY A 35 -3.04 -8.66 -0.51
N ASN A 36 -3.12 -9.84 0.10
CA ASN A 36 -2.97 -11.11 -0.60
C ASN A 36 -4.17 -11.50 -1.47
N ASN A 37 -5.18 -10.63 -1.56
CA ASN A 37 -6.29 -10.74 -2.51
C ASN A 37 -5.92 -10.23 -3.92
N LEU A 38 -4.76 -9.60 -4.09
CA LEU A 38 -4.26 -9.18 -5.39
C LEU A 38 -3.80 -10.39 -6.23
N PRO A 39 -3.98 -10.36 -7.57
CA PRO A 39 -3.62 -11.48 -8.44
C PRO A 39 -2.17 -11.95 -8.28
N PHE A 40 -1.94 -13.24 -8.08
CA PHE A 40 -0.63 -13.90 -7.95
C PHE A 40 0.13 -13.59 -6.64
N LEU A 41 -0.49 -12.92 -5.66
CA LEU A 41 0.12 -12.56 -4.37
C LEU A 41 -0.48 -13.34 -3.18
N GLU A 42 -1.24 -14.42 -3.44
CA GLU A 42 -2.07 -15.11 -2.44
C GLU A 42 -1.25 -15.72 -1.29
N ASN A 43 0.01 -16.04 -1.56
CA ASN A 43 0.93 -16.65 -0.60
C ASN A 43 1.87 -15.64 0.06
N TYR A 44 1.74 -14.34 -0.23
CA TYR A 44 2.63 -13.32 0.32
C TYR A 44 2.24 -13.01 1.76
N ASP A 45 3.25 -12.85 2.61
CA ASP A 45 3.07 -12.35 3.97
C ASP A 45 3.01 -10.81 4.02
N ALA A 46 2.87 -10.26 5.23
CA ALA A 46 2.75 -8.82 5.43
C ALA A 46 3.97 -8.02 4.94
N GLN A 47 5.17 -8.57 5.03
CA GLN A 47 6.40 -7.90 4.60
C GLN A 47 6.54 -7.97 3.07
N GLN A 48 6.20 -9.11 2.47
CA GLN A 48 6.22 -9.29 1.02
C GLN A 48 5.18 -8.41 0.32
N LEU A 49 4.08 -8.06 0.99
CA LEU A 49 3.04 -7.16 0.48
C LEU A 49 3.41 -5.67 0.53
N GLU A 50 4.47 -5.29 1.26
CA GLU A 50 4.86 -3.88 1.45
C GLU A 50 5.06 -3.15 0.13
N ARG A 51 5.69 -3.77 -0.87
CA ARG A 51 5.93 -3.13 -2.17
C ARG A 51 4.65 -2.62 -2.83
N PHE A 52 3.57 -3.39 -2.76
CA PHE A 52 2.29 -3.08 -3.39
C PHE A 52 1.49 -2.07 -2.55
N GLN A 53 1.44 -2.29 -1.24
CA GLN A 53 0.79 -1.38 -0.30
C GLN A 53 1.46 0.00 -0.30
N PHE A 54 2.79 0.06 -0.35
CA PHE A 54 3.53 1.30 -0.42
C PHE A 54 3.33 1.99 -1.76
N ALA A 55 3.18 1.24 -2.85
CA ALA A 55 2.85 1.82 -4.14
C ALA A 55 1.49 2.53 -4.11
N ALA A 56 0.46 1.88 -3.55
CA ALA A 56 -0.85 2.50 -3.35
C ALA A 56 -0.76 3.75 -2.46
N LEU A 57 -0.03 3.67 -1.34
CA LEU A 57 0.18 4.79 -0.44
C LEU A 57 0.93 5.96 -1.12
N LYS A 58 2.03 5.69 -1.81
CA LYS A 58 2.85 6.71 -2.50
C LYS A 58 2.02 7.42 -3.56
N SER A 59 1.31 6.67 -4.41
CA SER A 59 0.51 7.24 -5.49
C SER A 59 -0.76 7.94 -4.99
N SER A 60 -1.27 7.58 -3.80
CA SER A 60 -2.39 8.30 -3.17
C SER A 60 -2.02 9.69 -2.66
N ASP A 61 -0.74 9.91 -2.32
CA ASP A 61 -0.24 11.12 -1.68
C ASP A 61 -1.04 11.55 -0.44
N GLY A 62 -1.49 10.58 0.38
CA GLY A 62 -2.27 10.85 1.60
C GLY A 62 -3.70 11.30 1.35
N ASN A 63 -4.21 11.18 0.12
CA ASN A 63 -5.59 11.46 -0.23
C ASN A 63 -6.40 10.15 -0.31
N LEU A 64 -7.49 10.06 0.44
CA LEU A 64 -8.30 8.84 0.54
C LEU A 64 -8.98 8.46 -0.78
N ASP A 65 -9.50 9.44 -1.53
CA ASP A 65 -10.15 9.17 -2.83
C ASP A 65 -9.14 8.64 -3.86
N ARG A 66 -7.93 9.20 -3.86
CA ARG A 66 -6.83 8.68 -4.69
C ARG A 66 -6.39 7.29 -4.24
N LEU A 67 -6.38 7.02 -2.93
CA LEU A 67 -6.07 5.68 -2.43
C LEU A 67 -7.07 4.66 -2.99
N TYR A 68 -8.37 4.95 -2.99
CA TYR A 68 -9.37 4.08 -3.63
C TYR A 68 -9.07 3.83 -5.11
N GLN A 69 -8.71 4.88 -5.86
CA GLN A 69 -8.33 4.74 -7.27
C GLN A 69 -7.08 3.86 -7.48
N MET A 70 -6.08 4.00 -6.62
CA MET A 70 -4.85 3.20 -6.70
C MET A 70 -5.09 1.73 -6.34
N ILE A 71 -6.02 1.46 -5.43
CA ILE A 71 -6.40 0.09 -5.07
C ILE A 71 -7.21 -0.56 -6.20
N ASP A 72 -8.15 0.17 -6.81
CA ASP A 72 -8.86 -0.31 -8.01
C ASP A 72 -7.87 -0.61 -9.16
N LEU A 73 -6.84 0.22 -9.35
CA LEU A 73 -5.75 -0.06 -10.29
C LEU A 73 -5.00 -1.33 -9.90
N ALA A 74 -4.65 -1.52 -8.62
CA ALA A 74 -3.94 -2.69 -8.12
C ALA A 74 -4.68 -3.99 -8.41
N GLN A 75 -6.00 -3.98 -8.21
CA GLN A 75 -6.88 -5.13 -8.44
C GLN A 75 -6.99 -5.50 -9.92
N LYS A 76 -6.94 -4.51 -10.81
CA LYS A 76 -6.92 -4.71 -12.27
C LYS A 76 -5.55 -5.17 -12.76
N ASP A 77 -4.51 -4.43 -12.42
CA ASP A 77 -3.12 -4.75 -12.72
C ASP A 77 -2.17 -4.06 -11.73
N TRP A 78 -1.67 -4.82 -10.76
CA TRP A 78 -0.70 -4.31 -9.79
C TRP A 78 0.62 -3.89 -10.43
N ARG A 79 0.96 -4.36 -11.65
CA ARG A 79 2.18 -3.92 -12.34
C ARG A 79 2.08 -2.46 -12.75
N ASP A 80 0.90 -2.03 -13.20
CA ASP A 80 0.64 -0.61 -13.53
C ASP A 80 0.70 0.26 -12.28
N LEU A 81 0.21 -0.24 -11.14
CA LEU A 81 0.38 0.43 -9.85
C LEU A 81 1.88 0.62 -9.52
N LEU A 82 2.71 -0.42 -9.70
CA LEU A 82 4.14 -0.31 -9.45
C LEU A 82 4.82 0.69 -10.39
N VAL A 83 4.40 0.78 -11.65
CA VAL A 83 4.89 1.80 -12.59
C VAL A 83 4.50 3.19 -12.11
N ALA A 84 3.23 3.41 -11.74
CA ALA A 84 2.72 4.69 -11.25
C ALA A 84 3.45 5.16 -9.98
N ALA A 85 3.85 4.23 -9.11
CA ALA A 85 4.62 4.51 -7.91
C ALA A 85 6.13 4.56 -8.13
N GLU A 86 6.63 4.36 -9.35
CA GLU A 86 8.06 4.24 -9.67
C GLU A 86 8.76 3.14 -8.84
N PHE A 87 8.07 2.04 -8.57
CA PHE A 87 8.61 0.85 -7.89
C PHE A 87 8.74 -0.34 -8.84
N ALA A 88 8.57 -0.15 -10.14
CA ALA A 88 8.62 -1.22 -11.14
C ALA A 88 10.05 -1.65 -11.50
N TYR A 89 11.02 -0.74 -11.40
CA TYR A 89 12.36 -0.94 -11.96
C TYR A 89 13.34 -1.62 -10.99
N ASP A 90 13.22 -1.38 -9.68
CA ASP A 90 13.99 -2.08 -8.65
C ASP A 90 13.05 -2.57 -7.53
N CYS A 91 13.08 -3.89 -7.28
CA CYS A 91 12.24 -4.54 -6.28
C CYS A 91 12.46 -4.01 -4.85
N SER A 92 13.55 -3.30 -4.58
CA SER A 92 13.88 -2.70 -3.28
C SER A 92 13.57 -1.20 -3.17
N GLU A 93 13.07 -0.53 -4.22
CA GLU A 93 12.77 0.92 -4.19
C GLU A 93 11.78 1.29 -3.08
N HIS A 94 10.77 0.44 -2.87
CA HIS A 94 9.76 0.62 -1.83
C HIS A 94 10.38 0.70 -0.41
N GLN A 95 11.48 0.01 -0.16
CA GLN A 95 12.15 0.00 1.15
C GLN A 95 12.84 1.32 1.44
N ARG A 96 13.29 2.03 0.40
CA ARG A 96 13.97 3.33 0.49
C ARG A 96 12.99 4.49 0.53
N TRP A 97 11.72 4.25 0.21
CA TRP A 97 10.69 5.28 0.23
C TRP A 97 10.12 5.47 1.64
N LEU A 98 10.13 6.74 2.06
CA LEU A 98 9.43 7.23 3.24
C LEU A 98 8.70 8.53 2.87
N PRO A 99 7.39 8.65 3.14
CA PRO A 99 6.65 9.88 2.86
C PRO A 99 7.09 11.02 3.79
N PRO A 100 6.99 12.29 3.35
CA PRO A 100 7.15 13.42 4.26
C PRO A 100 6.05 13.39 5.34
N SER A 101 6.38 13.71 6.59
CA SER A 101 5.35 13.80 7.65
C SER A 101 4.39 14.94 7.33
N ARG A 102 3.09 14.65 7.25
CA ARG A 102 2.04 15.64 7.01
C ARG A 102 1.29 16.06 8.28
N PHE A 103 1.58 15.38 9.40
CA PHE A 103 0.94 15.55 10.70
C PHE A 103 1.93 15.33 11.84
#